data_AF-A0A0F9H9S3-F1
#
_entry.id   AF-A0A0F9H9S3-F1
#
_cell.length_a   1.000
_cell.length_b   1.000
_cell.length_c   1.000
_cell.angle_alpha   90.00
_cell.angle_beta   90.00
_cell.angle_gamma   90.00
#
_symmetry.space_group_name_H-M   'P 1'
#
loop_
_entity.id
_entity.type
_entity.pdbx_description
1 polymer ?
#
loop_
_entity_poly.entity_id
_entity_poly.type
_entity_poly.pdbx_seq_one_letter_code
_entity_poly.pdbx_strand_id
1 'polypeptide(L)'
;MSRGRLANFKEIEMIENQNKKDTNPKDALATAKVPLHCVSSAVLMQMGLGMMEGGRKYGTHNYRSMGVLASVYYDAAMRHLMAWWEGEDTDADSGLSHITKALTTLSVLLDSMLMGNWKDDRPIQLPDGLGLAGLNEKAAGIIKKYPECKEPFTQVNYSVNEVYTAGEGDVCTCVECTERKKQ
;
A
#
# COMPACT_ATOMS: atom_id res chain seq x y z
N MET A 1 -5.36 -41.33 -13.80
CA MET A 1 -5.86 -41.25 -12.41
C MET A 1 -6.93 -40.16 -12.35
N SER A 2 -8.02 -40.47 -11.65
CA SER A 2 -9.39 -39.90 -11.68
C SER A 2 -9.62 -38.49 -12.24
N ARG A 3 -10.27 -38.42 -13.42
CA ARG A 3 -11.10 -37.28 -13.83
C ARG A 3 -12.30 -37.20 -12.88
N GLY A 4 -12.28 -36.25 -11.97
CA GLY A 4 -13.37 -35.95 -11.05
C GLY A 4 -14.62 -35.52 -11.83
N ARG A 5 -15.67 -36.32 -11.65
CA ARG A 5 -17.09 -36.13 -11.99
C ARG A 5 -17.47 -34.67 -12.32
N LEU A 6 -17.68 -34.39 -13.60
CA LEU A 6 -18.42 -33.20 -14.05
C LEU A 6 -19.81 -33.27 -13.42
N ALA A 7 -20.10 -32.39 -12.47
CA ALA A 7 -21.46 -32.21 -11.98
C ALA A 7 -22.35 -31.86 -13.18
N ASN A 8 -23.48 -32.53 -13.27
CA ASN A 8 -24.42 -32.42 -14.37
C ASN A 8 -24.93 -30.97 -14.43
N PHE A 9 -24.85 -30.30 -15.58
CA PHE A 9 -25.24 -28.89 -15.75
C PHE A 9 -26.67 -28.58 -15.23
N LYS A 10 -27.54 -29.59 -15.18
CA LYS A 10 -28.90 -29.50 -14.62
C LYS A 10 -28.97 -29.37 -13.10
N GLU A 11 -27.96 -29.81 -12.35
CA GLU A 11 -27.92 -29.66 -10.88
C GLU A 11 -27.55 -28.22 -10.46
N ILE A 12 -26.84 -27.47 -11.32
CA ILE A 12 -26.45 -26.09 -11.04
C ILE A 12 -27.66 -25.14 -11.20
N GLU A 13 -28.54 -25.38 -12.17
CA GLU A 13 -29.76 -24.57 -12.38
C GLU A 13 -30.77 -24.64 -11.22
N MET A 14 -30.81 -25.73 -10.45
CA MET A 14 -31.81 -25.90 -9.37
C MET A 14 -31.45 -25.18 -8.06
N ILE A 15 -30.20 -24.77 -7.86
CA ILE A 15 -29.79 -24.01 -6.65
C ILE A 15 -30.14 -22.51 -6.78
N GLU A 16 -30.38 -22.01 -7.99
CA GLU A 16 -30.57 -20.57 -8.23
C GLU A 16 -31.96 -20.01 -7.90
N ASN A 17 -32.94 -20.84 -7.53
CA ASN A 17 -34.34 -20.39 -7.52
C ASN A 17 -35.14 -20.63 -6.24
N GLN A 18 -34.49 -20.58 -5.07
CA GLN A 18 -35.19 -20.50 -3.79
C GLN A 18 -34.62 -19.38 -2.89
N ASN A 19 -34.78 -18.13 -3.33
CA ASN A 19 -34.97 -16.92 -2.49
C ASN A 19 -34.89 -15.61 -3.30
N LYS A 20 -35.41 -15.57 -4.53
CA LYS A 20 -35.68 -14.27 -5.17
C LYS A 20 -36.93 -13.67 -4.52
N LYS A 21 -36.73 -12.93 -3.43
CA LYS A 21 -37.66 -11.84 -3.13
C LYS A 21 -37.61 -10.91 -4.34
N ASP A 22 -38.78 -10.53 -4.85
CA ASP A 22 -38.96 -9.53 -5.92
C ASP A 22 -38.55 -8.13 -5.43
N THR A 23 -37.28 -7.94 -5.07
CA THR A 23 -36.71 -6.61 -4.86
C THR A 23 -36.34 -6.06 -6.22
N ASN A 24 -37.25 -5.26 -6.78
CA ASN A 24 -37.10 -4.35 -7.92
C ASN A 24 -36.26 -4.87 -9.10
N PRO A 25 -36.81 -5.05 -10.32
CA PRO A 25 -36.05 -5.52 -11.48
C PRO A 25 -34.82 -4.64 -11.82
N LYS A 26 -34.80 -3.38 -11.36
CA LYS A 26 -33.60 -2.53 -11.42
C LYS A 26 -32.46 -3.03 -10.53
N ASP A 27 -32.75 -3.53 -9.34
CA ASP A 27 -31.74 -3.97 -8.36
C ASP A 27 -31.03 -5.24 -8.85
N ALA A 28 -31.77 -6.19 -9.40
CA ALA A 28 -31.22 -7.43 -9.98
C ALA A 28 -30.34 -7.20 -11.22
N LEU A 29 -30.64 -6.18 -12.03
CA LEU A 29 -29.82 -5.79 -13.19
C LEU A 29 -28.68 -4.83 -12.82
N ALA A 30 -28.83 -4.08 -11.71
CA ALA A 30 -27.84 -3.11 -11.25
C ALA A 30 -26.67 -3.77 -10.51
N THR A 31 -26.86 -4.93 -9.88
CA THR A 31 -25.78 -5.69 -9.21
C THR A 31 -24.68 -6.17 -10.16
N ALA A 32 -24.93 -6.22 -11.47
CA ALA A 32 -23.93 -6.57 -12.47
C ALA A 32 -23.06 -5.38 -12.94
N LYS A 33 -23.34 -4.15 -12.49
CA LYS A 33 -22.56 -2.94 -12.86
C LYS A 33 -21.47 -2.64 -11.83
N VAL A 34 -20.43 -1.94 -12.26
CA VAL A 34 -19.33 -1.50 -11.38
C VAL A 34 -19.88 -0.71 -10.18
N PRO A 35 -19.67 -1.17 -8.93
CA PRO A 35 -20.31 -0.59 -7.76
C PRO A 35 -19.52 0.60 -7.21
N LEU A 36 -19.66 1.79 -7.81
CA LEU A 36 -18.94 2.99 -7.34
C LEU A 36 -19.24 3.36 -5.88
N HIS A 37 -20.37 2.93 -5.34
CA HIS A 37 -20.71 3.10 -3.92
C HIS A 37 -19.75 2.36 -2.97
N CYS A 38 -18.99 1.37 -3.44
CA CYS A 38 -17.94 0.70 -2.67
C CYS A 38 -16.67 1.56 -2.52
N VAL A 39 -16.54 2.65 -3.27
CA VAL A 39 -15.38 3.55 -3.20
C VAL A 39 -15.69 4.70 -2.25
N SER A 40 -14.81 4.93 -1.27
CA SER A 40 -14.97 6.04 -0.32
C SER A 40 -14.99 7.38 -1.04
N SER A 41 -16.11 8.10 -0.96
CA SER A 41 -16.24 9.43 -1.57
C SER A 41 -15.26 10.44 -0.94
N ALA A 42 -14.93 10.30 0.35
CA ALA A 42 -13.95 11.16 1.01
C ALA A 42 -12.55 11.01 0.40
N VAL A 43 -12.14 9.77 0.08
CA VAL A 43 -10.86 9.50 -0.58
C VAL A 43 -10.85 10.05 -2.00
N LEU A 44 -11.96 9.91 -2.74
CA LEU A 44 -12.08 10.49 -4.09
C LEU A 44 -11.93 12.01 -4.09
N MET A 45 -12.50 12.72 -3.10
CA MET A 45 -12.35 14.18 -3.01
C MET A 45 -10.90 14.59 -2.73
N GLN A 46 -10.18 13.84 -1.88
CA GLN A 46 -8.76 14.07 -1.62
C GLN A 46 -7.90 13.83 -2.88
N MET A 47 -8.15 12.72 -3.58
CA MET A 47 -7.51 12.47 -4.87
C MET A 47 -7.84 13.58 -5.88
N GLY A 48 -9.05 14.13 -5.85
CA GLY A 48 -9.44 15.29 -6.66
C GLY A 48 -8.51 16.49 -6.48
N LEU A 49 -8.08 16.79 -5.25
CA LEU A 49 -7.10 17.86 -4.97
C LEU A 49 -5.72 17.52 -5.56
N GLY A 50 -5.24 16.29 -5.36
CA GLY A 50 -3.97 15.84 -5.94
C GLY A 50 -3.97 15.88 -7.47
N MET A 51 -5.06 15.45 -8.10
CA MET A 51 -5.25 15.51 -9.55
C MET A 51 -5.37 16.95 -10.05
N MET A 52 -6.02 17.83 -9.30
CA MET A 52 -6.11 19.26 -9.62
C MET A 52 -4.71 19.91 -9.59
N GLU A 53 -3.90 19.62 -8.58
CA GLU A 53 -2.52 20.10 -8.49
C GLU A 53 -1.69 19.66 -9.69
N GLY A 54 -1.73 18.36 -10.04
CA GLY A 54 -1.05 17.84 -11.23
C GLY A 54 -1.56 18.48 -12.51
N GLY A 55 -2.88 18.67 -12.62
CA GLY A 55 -3.50 19.35 -13.76
C GLY A 55 -3.08 20.82 -13.89
N ARG A 56 -2.82 21.51 -12.78
CA ARG A 56 -2.27 22.88 -12.77
C ARG A 56 -0.79 22.93 -13.15
N LYS A 57 0.00 21.94 -12.74
CA LYS A 57 1.44 21.86 -13.03
C LYS A 57 1.73 21.41 -14.48
N TYR A 58 0.97 20.45 -14.99
CA TYR A 58 1.34 19.71 -16.21
C TYR A 58 0.22 19.62 -17.26
N GLY A 59 -0.94 20.21 -16.99
CA GLY A 59 -2.14 20.07 -17.81
C GLY A 59 -3.00 18.88 -17.38
N THR A 60 -4.32 19.09 -17.30
CA THR A 60 -5.25 18.04 -16.84
C THR A 60 -5.30 16.89 -17.86
N HIS A 61 -5.22 15.65 -17.40
CA HIS A 61 -5.20 14.43 -18.24
C HIS A 61 -4.02 14.31 -19.21
N ASN A 62 -2.95 15.10 -19.04
CA ASN A 62 -1.78 15.07 -19.94
C ASN A 62 -1.18 13.66 -20.09
N TYR A 63 -1.21 12.84 -19.04
CA TYR A 63 -0.75 11.45 -19.00
C TYR A 63 -1.44 10.54 -20.02
N ARG A 64 -2.66 10.86 -20.47
CA ARG A 64 -3.34 10.11 -21.56
C ARG A 64 -2.76 10.39 -22.94
N SER A 65 -2.14 11.56 -23.14
CA SER A 65 -1.49 11.91 -24.42
C SER A 65 0.01 11.62 -24.39
N MET A 66 0.68 11.92 -23.28
CA MET A 66 2.14 11.90 -23.19
C MET A 66 2.69 10.55 -22.66
N GLY A 67 1.85 9.74 -22.02
CA GLY A 67 2.29 8.53 -21.33
C GLY A 67 3.10 8.80 -20.08
N VAL A 68 3.52 7.73 -19.43
CA VAL A 68 4.32 7.76 -18.19
C VAL A 68 5.44 6.73 -18.24
N LEU A 69 6.48 6.94 -17.43
CA LEU A 69 7.56 5.99 -17.23
C LEU A 69 7.35 5.26 -15.88
N ALA A 70 7.39 3.92 -15.88
CA ALA A 70 7.05 3.13 -14.70
C ALA A 70 7.97 3.44 -13.50
N SER A 71 9.28 3.53 -13.72
CA SER A 71 10.27 3.86 -12.69
C SER A 71 10.01 5.21 -12.02
N VAL A 72 9.70 6.25 -12.79
CA VAL A 72 9.45 7.61 -12.28
C VAL A 72 8.24 7.64 -11.34
N TYR A 73 7.16 6.98 -11.72
CA TYR A 73 5.94 6.94 -10.91
C TYR A 73 6.07 5.99 -9.71
N TYR A 74 6.83 4.89 -9.87
CA TYR A 74 7.22 4.03 -8.75
C TYR A 74 8.01 4.81 -7.70
N ASP A 75 9.06 5.53 -8.11
CA ASP A 75 9.89 6.31 -7.20
C ASP A 75 9.11 7.43 -6.52
N ALA A 76 8.25 8.13 -7.26
CA ALA A 76 7.40 9.18 -6.71
C ALA A 76 6.43 8.65 -5.65
N ALA A 77 5.78 7.51 -5.89
CA ALA A 77 4.92 6.88 -4.91
C ALA A 77 5.71 6.41 -3.67
N MET A 78 6.87 5.77 -3.89
CA MET A 78 7.71 5.27 -2.79
C MET A 78 8.23 6.40 -1.90
N ARG A 79 8.66 7.55 -2.45
CA ARG A 79 9.10 8.68 -1.63
C ARG A 79 8.01 9.21 -0.70
N HIS A 80 6.76 9.29 -1.18
CA HIS A 80 5.65 9.70 -0.31
C HIS A 80 5.32 8.64 0.74
N LEU A 81 5.37 7.35 0.40
CA LEU A 81 5.16 6.28 1.38
C LEU A 81 6.26 6.23 2.44
N MET A 82 7.52 6.47 2.05
CA MET A 82 8.65 6.54 2.97
C MET A 82 8.54 7.75 3.91
N ALA A 83 8.22 8.94 3.38
CA ALA A 83 8.01 10.13 4.21
C ALA A 83 6.92 9.89 5.27
N TRP A 84 5.78 9.33 4.84
CA TRP A 84 4.71 8.96 5.76
C TRP A 84 5.15 7.93 6.81
N TRP A 85 5.90 6.90 6.41
CA TRP A 85 6.41 5.89 7.33
C TRP A 85 7.33 6.46 8.41
N GLU A 86 8.13 7.48 8.05
CA GLU A 86 9.02 8.18 8.98
C GLU A 86 8.31 9.29 9.79
N GLY A 87 6.99 9.41 9.67
CA GLY A 87 6.16 10.32 10.48
C GLY A 87 5.86 11.68 9.86
N GLU A 88 6.23 11.91 8.59
CA GLU A 88 5.79 13.09 7.85
C GLU A 88 4.39 12.81 7.28
N ASP A 89 3.34 13.35 7.90
CA ASP A 89 1.96 13.09 7.45
C ASP A 89 1.56 13.90 6.21
N THR A 90 2.15 15.08 6.04
CA THR A 90 1.74 16.09 5.06
C THR A 90 2.90 16.51 4.17
N ASP A 91 2.66 16.50 2.86
CA ASP A 91 3.58 16.97 1.83
C ASP A 91 3.76 18.49 1.92
N ALA A 92 4.99 18.95 2.13
CA ALA A 92 5.30 20.35 2.38
C ALA A 92 4.93 21.29 1.22
N ASP A 93 5.01 20.81 -0.03
CA ASP A 93 4.73 21.64 -1.21
C ASP A 93 3.23 21.85 -1.44
N SER A 94 2.43 20.83 -1.19
CA SER A 94 0.99 20.84 -1.50
C SER A 94 0.09 21.04 -0.29
N GLY A 95 0.58 20.77 0.91
CA GLY A 95 -0.23 20.69 2.13
C GLY A 95 -1.20 19.50 2.16
N LEU A 96 -1.06 18.55 1.22
CA LEU A 96 -1.88 17.34 1.17
C LEU A 96 -1.20 16.18 1.89
N SER A 97 -1.97 15.21 2.37
CA SER A 97 -1.41 14.01 2.97
C SER A 97 -0.52 13.25 1.99
N HIS A 98 0.63 12.76 2.46
CA HIS A 98 1.53 11.91 1.67
C HIS A 98 0.83 10.68 1.07
N ILE A 99 -0.14 10.09 1.79
CA ILE A 99 -0.95 8.99 1.28
C ILE A 99 -1.81 9.42 0.08
N THR A 100 -2.39 10.62 0.13
CA THR A 100 -3.18 11.17 -0.99
C THR A 100 -2.30 11.36 -2.23
N LYS A 101 -1.06 11.83 -2.04
CA LYS A 101 -0.08 12.01 -3.10
C LYS A 101 0.32 10.68 -3.73
N ALA A 102 0.59 9.66 -2.91
CA ALA A 102 0.89 8.30 -3.39
C ALA A 102 -0.29 7.71 -4.20
N LEU A 103 -1.53 7.81 -3.70
CA LEU A 103 -2.73 7.37 -4.43
C LEU A 103 -2.92 8.08 -5.77
N THR A 104 -2.71 9.40 -5.80
CA THR A 104 -2.81 10.22 -7.01
C THR A 104 -1.78 9.76 -8.06
N THR A 105 -0.51 9.58 -7.64
CA THR A 105 0.57 9.07 -8.50
C THR A 105 0.23 7.71 -9.09
N LEU A 106 -0.22 6.75 -8.26
CA LEU A 106 -0.58 5.41 -8.73
C LEU A 106 -1.80 5.41 -9.65
N SER A 107 -2.75 6.32 -9.44
CA SER A 107 -3.93 6.45 -10.29
C SER A 107 -3.57 6.92 -11.70
N VAL A 108 -2.63 7.88 -11.80
CA VAL A 108 -2.09 8.33 -13.09
C VAL A 108 -1.34 7.20 -13.81
N LEU A 109 -0.50 6.44 -13.09
CA LEU A 109 0.19 5.28 -13.64
C LEU A 109 -0.80 4.23 -14.18
N LEU A 110 -1.82 3.88 -13.39
CA LEU A 110 -2.85 2.92 -13.80
C LEU A 110 -3.64 3.41 -15.02
N ASP A 111 -4.01 4.69 -15.08
CA ASP A 111 -4.71 5.26 -16.24
C ASP A 111 -3.86 5.15 -17.51
N SER A 112 -2.56 5.47 -17.42
CA SER A 112 -1.62 5.31 -18.54
C SER A 112 -1.43 3.85 -18.96
N MET A 113 -1.48 2.90 -18.00
CA MET A 113 -1.50 1.46 -18.31
C MET A 113 -2.77 1.05 -19.06
N LEU A 114 -3.94 1.56 -18.65
CA LEU A 114 -5.22 1.30 -19.33
C LEU A 114 -5.27 1.92 -20.73
N MET A 115 -4.63 3.07 -20.92
CA MET A 115 -4.45 3.71 -22.23
C MET A 115 -3.44 2.98 -23.12
N GLY A 116 -2.62 2.09 -22.56
CA GLY A 116 -1.55 1.38 -23.29
C GLY A 116 -0.40 2.29 -23.74
N ASN A 117 -0.27 3.50 -23.17
CA ASN A 117 0.75 4.48 -23.55
C ASN A 117 1.88 4.62 -22.51
N TRP A 118 1.83 3.86 -21.42
CA TRP A 118 2.93 3.78 -20.46
C TRP A 118 4.15 3.07 -21.04
N LYS A 119 5.34 3.43 -20.56
CA LYS A 119 6.60 2.75 -20.85
C LYS A 119 7.00 1.92 -19.64
N ASP A 120 6.99 0.61 -19.82
CA ASP A 120 7.50 -0.34 -18.83
C ASP A 120 9.04 -0.40 -18.90
N ASP A 121 9.70 0.29 -17.97
CA ASP A 121 11.15 0.26 -17.78
C ASP A 121 11.54 -0.42 -16.46
N ARG A 122 10.67 -1.27 -15.92
CA ARG A 122 10.97 -2.07 -14.73
C ARG A 122 12.12 -3.05 -15.02
N PRO A 123 12.90 -3.44 -14.00
CA PRO A 123 13.93 -4.47 -14.15
C PRO A 123 13.35 -5.78 -14.71
N ILE A 124 14.20 -6.58 -15.33
CA ILE A 124 13.84 -7.93 -15.77
C ILE A 124 13.25 -8.68 -14.57
N GLN A 125 12.08 -9.28 -14.78
CA GLN A 125 11.35 -9.98 -13.74
C GLN A 125 12.19 -11.12 -13.17
N LEU A 126 12.15 -11.29 -11.85
CA LEU A 126 12.70 -12.48 -11.21
C LEU A 126 11.93 -13.70 -11.73
N PRO A 127 12.60 -14.78 -12.18
CA PRO A 127 11.94 -15.96 -12.76
C PRO A 127 10.83 -16.55 -11.88
N ASP A 128 11.03 -16.54 -10.57
CA ASP A 128 10.10 -17.09 -9.57
C ASP A 128 9.44 -16.00 -8.70
N GLY A 129 9.48 -14.74 -9.16
CA GLY A 129 9.05 -13.58 -8.38
C GLY A 129 9.84 -13.43 -7.07
N LEU A 130 9.19 -12.94 -6.01
CA LEU A 130 9.82 -12.71 -4.70
C LEU A 130 9.94 -13.98 -3.85
N GLY A 131 9.42 -15.14 -4.29
CA GLY A 131 9.44 -16.37 -3.49
C GLY A 131 8.75 -16.25 -2.12
N LEU A 132 7.68 -15.44 -2.02
CA LEU A 132 7.04 -15.08 -0.74
C LEU A 132 6.63 -16.29 0.11
N ALA A 133 6.22 -17.39 -0.51
CA ALA A 133 5.87 -18.62 0.22
C ALA A 133 7.03 -19.11 1.09
N GLY A 134 8.24 -19.24 0.52
CA GLY A 134 9.43 -19.66 1.27
C GLY A 134 9.91 -18.64 2.29
N LEU A 135 9.69 -17.34 2.05
CA LEU A 135 9.98 -16.30 3.04
C LEU A 135 8.99 -16.37 4.22
N ASN A 136 7.71 -16.61 3.95
CA ASN A 136 6.67 -16.76 4.97
C ASN A 136 6.89 -18.01 5.82
N GLU A 137 7.35 -19.12 5.23
CA GLU A 137 7.74 -20.31 5.98
C GLU A 137 8.90 -20.03 6.95
N LYS A 138 9.92 -19.29 6.50
CA LYS A 138 11.03 -18.85 7.36
C LYS A 138 10.54 -17.93 8.47
N ALA A 139 9.65 -16.98 8.16
CA ALA A 139 9.03 -16.10 9.15
C ALA A 139 8.24 -16.90 10.21
N ALA A 140 7.46 -17.90 9.79
CA ALA A 140 6.77 -18.80 10.71
C ALA A 140 7.75 -19.58 11.60
N GLY A 141 8.89 -20.00 11.05
CA GLY A 141 9.99 -20.60 11.81
C GLY A 141 10.57 -19.68 12.88
N ILE A 142 10.72 -18.37 12.60
CA ILE A 142 11.17 -17.36 13.56
C ILE A 142 10.15 -17.22 14.70
N ILE A 143 8.86 -17.12 14.38
CA ILE A 143 7.78 -17.03 15.37
C ILE A 143 7.78 -18.26 16.28
N LYS A 144 7.94 -19.47 15.70
CA LYS A 144 8.03 -20.71 16.50
C LYS A 144 9.25 -20.72 17.44
N LYS A 145 10.37 -20.15 17.00
CA LYS A 145 11.60 -20.07 17.81
C LYS A 145 11.50 -19.06 18.95
N TYR A 146 10.77 -17.96 18.74
CA TYR A 146 10.56 -16.89 19.70
C TYR A 146 9.06 -16.68 19.96
N PRO A 147 8.40 -17.58 20.71
CA PRO A 147 6.95 -17.55 20.91
C PRO A 147 6.47 -16.33 21.72
N GLU A 148 7.31 -15.85 22.65
CA GLU A 148 7.05 -14.65 23.44
C GLU A 148 7.64 -13.44 22.71
N CYS A 149 6.78 -12.63 22.08
CA CYS A 149 7.19 -11.42 21.38
C CYS A 149 7.41 -10.28 22.39
N LYS A 150 8.49 -9.50 22.22
CA LYS A 150 8.70 -8.28 23.00
C LYS A 150 7.79 -7.17 22.47
N GLU A 151 7.36 -6.30 23.36
CA GLU A 151 6.54 -5.14 23.00
C GLU A 151 7.25 -4.26 21.95
N PRO A 152 6.54 -3.83 20.90
CA PRO A 152 7.11 -2.98 19.87
C PRO A 152 7.29 -1.54 20.37
N PHE A 153 8.41 -0.94 19.96
CA PHE A 153 8.74 0.45 20.25
C PHE A 153 8.05 1.36 19.23
N THR A 154 6.85 1.82 19.56
CA THR A 154 6.03 2.68 18.69
C THR A 154 5.71 4.01 19.35
N GLN A 155 5.23 4.99 18.59
CA GLN A 155 4.78 6.28 19.12
C GLN A 155 3.61 6.18 20.12
N VAL A 156 2.95 5.02 20.22
CA VAL A 156 1.95 4.74 21.26
C VAL A 156 2.61 4.55 22.63
N ASN A 157 3.81 3.94 22.65
CA ASN A 157 4.48 3.50 23.87
C ASN A 157 5.72 4.34 24.22
N TYR A 158 6.28 5.09 23.26
CA TYR A 158 7.51 5.85 23.41
C TYR A 158 7.36 7.21 22.71
N SER A 159 7.65 8.30 23.41
CA SER A 159 7.76 9.60 22.73
C SER A 159 9.16 9.79 22.14
N VAL A 160 9.22 10.46 20.99
CA VAL A 160 10.48 10.82 20.32
C VAL A 160 11.42 11.55 21.30
N ASN A 161 10.87 12.50 22.06
CA ASN A 161 11.65 13.29 23.01
C ASN A 161 12.28 12.41 24.11
N GLU A 162 11.56 11.44 24.67
CA GLU A 162 12.10 10.54 25.70
C GLU A 162 13.26 9.67 25.19
N VAL A 163 13.21 9.22 23.93
CA VAL A 163 14.26 8.39 23.32
C VAL A 163 15.55 9.19 23.07
N TYR A 164 15.44 10.44 22.60
CA TYR A 164 16.62 11.27 22.29
C TYR A 164 17.20 12.00 23.53
N THR A 165 16.42 12.24 24.59
CA THR A 165 16.94 12.83 25.84
C THR A 165 17.66 11.81 26.73
N ALA A 166 17.47 10.51 26.52
CA ALA A 166 18.13 9.47 27.31
C ALA A 166 19.66 9.38 27.08
N GLY A 167 20.18 10.05 26.03
CA GLY A 167 21.60 10.00 25.64
C GLY A 167 22.54 10.99 26.35
N GLU A 168 22.04 11.95 27.13
CA GLU A 168 22.90 12.90 27.87
C GLU A 168 23.30 12.41 29.28
N GLY A 169 22.90 11.19 29.68
CA GLY A 169 23.04 10.71 31.07
C GLY A 169 24.03 9.58 31.34
N ASP A 170 24.44 8.79 30.34
CA ASP A 170 25.26 7.58 30.60
C ASP A 170 26.75 7.84 30.37
N VAL A 171 27.35 8.68 31.21
CA VAL A 171 28.78 8.54 31.50
C VAL A 171 28.95 7.19 32.20
N CYS A 172 29.73 6.24 31.64
CA CYS A 172 30.04 4.99 32.35
C CYS A 172 30.60 5.34 33.74
N THR A 173 29.80 5.09 34.77
CA THR A 173 30.17 5.26 36.18
C THR A 173 30.95 4.05 36.71
N CYS A 174 31.29 3.12 35.83
CA CYS A 174 32.10 1.97 36.12
C CYS A 174 33.56 2.40 36.42
N VAL A 175 34.07 2.02 37.61
CA VAL A 175 35.43 2.37 38.08
C VAL A 175 36.52 2.01 37.06
N GLU A 176 36.31 0.92 36.30
CA GLU A 176 37.23 0.42 35.27
C GLU A 176 37.37 1.30 34.01
N CYS A 177 36.41 2.18 33.71
CA CYS A 177 36.51 3.10 32.56
C CYS A 177 37.14 4.44 32.94
N THR A 178 37.04 4.87 34.21
CA THR A 178 37.67 6.11 34.69
C THR A 178 39.19 6.02 34.75
N GLU A 179 39.77 4.84 35.01
CA GLU A 179 41.23 4.69 35.12
C GLU A 179 41.96 4.58 33.77
N ARG A 180 41.26 4.23 32.69
CA ARG A 180 41.83 4.17 31.34
C ARG A 180 42.05 5.54 30.67
N LYS A 181 41.58 6.63 31.28
CA LYS A 181 41.77 8.01 30.77
C LYS A 181 42.97 8.74 31.40
N LYS A 182 43.80 8.05 32.20
CA LYS A 182 44.99 8.63 32.88
C LYS A 182 46.35 8.04 32.43
N GLN A 183 46.39 7.33 31.30
CA GLN A 183 47.63 6.99 30.60
C GLN A 183 47.68 7.73 29.27
#